data_AF-A0A7W7Q4X3-F1
#
_entry.id   AF-A0A7W7Q4X3-F1
#
_cell.length_a   1.000
_cell.length_b   1.000
_cell.length_c   1.000
_cell.angle_alpha   90.00
_cell.angle_beta   90.00
_cell.angle_gamma   90.00
#
_symmetry.space_group_name_H-M   'P 1'
#
loop_
_entity.id
_entity.type
_entity.pdbx_description
1 polymer ?
#
loop_
_entity_poly.entity_id
_entity_poly.type
_entity_poly.pdbx_seq_one_letter_code
_entity_poly.pdbx_strand_id
1 'polypeptide(L)'
;MPSPLVPPVELPAKADELAAAAARDLGWQGIVLPEMKLLGRRISLVAQLMPDAHAERICLGQAPEVDRATVATWVWPEFNGRVPAPAVRIVGAIAVARHWRTGLINAVPFLRYCDAAMVLPMSVVITNDYLVNCLPRARAYGVAIASASPGPEVRMDLPGRADRVPADVDGTHRWLGELAYEQILAAA
;
A
#
# COMPACT_ATOMS: atom_id res chain seq x y z
N MET A 1 15.92 -10.54 35.08
CA MET A 1 14.76 -9.63 35.23
C MET A 1 13.74 -10.03 34.16
N PRO A 2 12.52 -10.47 34.49
CA PRO A 2 11.47 -10.64 33.49
C PRO A 2 11.09 -9.27 32.94
N SER A 3 11.01 -9.10 31.61
CA SER A 3 10.51 -7.86 31.01
C SER A 3 9.09 -7.59 31.49
N PRO A 4 8.74 -6.33 31.83
CA PRO A 4 7.35 -5.98 32.07
C PRO A 4 6.54 -6.31 30.82
N LEU A 5 5.42 -7.01 30.99
CA LEU A 5 4.39 -7.17 29.96
C LEU A 5 3.79 -5.80 29.70
N VAL A 6 4.41 -5.03 28.80
CA VAL A 6 3.85 -3.77 28.31
C VAL A 6 2.55 -4.11 27.59
N PRO A 7 1.41 -3.51 27.97
CA PRO A 7 0.15 -3.78 27.31
C PRO A 7 0.28 -3.49 25.80
N PRO A 8 -0.35 -4.32 24.95
CA PRO A 8 -0.22 -4.18 23.51
C PRO A 8 -0.72 -2.80 23.10
N VAL A 9 0.13 -2.04 22.41
CA VAL A 9 -0.21 -0.71 21.89
C VAL A 9 -1.51 -0.80 21.09
N GLU A 10 -2.48 0.03 21.43
CA GLU A 10 -3.76 0.10 20.72
C GLU A 10 -3.69 1.10 19.56
N LEU A 11 -4.46 0.82 18.51
CA LEU A 11 -4.64 1.77 17.41
C LEU A 11 -5.74 2.76 17.80
N PRO A 12 -5.58 4.06 17.52
CA PRO A 12 -6.54 5.09 17.91
C PRO A 12 -7.84 5.07 17.10
N ALA A 13 -7.85 4.39 15.94
CA ALA A 13 -9.00 4.20 15.06
C ALA A 13 -8.85 2.91 14.24
N LYS A 14 -9.83 2.60 13.38
CA LYS A 14 -9.75 1.44 12.48
C LYS A 14 -8.62 1.61 11.46
N ALA A 15 -8.00 0.51 11.05
CA ALA A 15 -6.88 0.54 10.11
C ALA A 15 -7.26 1.21 8.79
N ASP A 16 -8.44 0.93 8.25
CA ASP A 16 -8.89 1.51 6.97
C ASP A 16 -9.10 3.04 7.08
N GLU A 17 -9.59 3.55 8.22
CA GLU A 17 -9.76 4.99 8.46
C GLU A 17 -8.41 5.71 8.54
N LEU A 18 -7.45 5.11 9.25
CA LEU A 18 -6.08 5.63 9.37
C LEU A 18 -5.33 5.60 8.02
N ALA A 19 -5.51 4.53 7.24
CA ALA A 19 -4.94 4.42 5.91
C ALA A 19 -5.55 5.46 4.96
N ALA A 20 -6.87 5.66 4.99
CA ALA A 20 -7.55 6.69 4.20
C ALA A 20 -7.08 8.11 4.55
N ALA A 21 -6.89 8.41 5.84
CA ALA A 21 -6.36 9.69 6.28
C ALA A 21 -4.92 9.91 5.81
N ALA A 22 -4.07 8.89 5.91
CA ALA A 22 -2.67 8.96 5.46
C ALA A 22 -2.54 9.12 3.94
N ALA A 23 -3.35 8.39 3.15
CA ALA A 23 -3.38 8.55 1.70
C ALA A 23 -3.72 9.99 1.30
N ARG A 24 -4.68 10.62 1.99
CA ARG A 24 -5.10 12.00 1.75
C ARG A 24 -3.99 13.00 2.09
N ASP A 25 -3.34 12.85 3.25
CA ASP A 25 -2.26 13.75 3.68
C ASP A 25 -1.02 13.63 2.77
N LEU A 26 -0.77 12.43 2.22
CA LEU A 26 0.25 12.16 1.21
C LEU A 26 -0.11 12.66 -0.20
N GLY A 27 -1.35 13.14 -0.42
CA GLY A 27 -1.83 13.55 -1.74
C GLY A 27 -1.98 12.41 -2.74
N TRP A 28 -2.03 11.16 -2.28
CA TRP A 28 -2.17 9.98 -3.13
C TRP A 28 -3.59 9.92 -3.71
N GLN A 29 -3.67 9.93 -5.04
CA GLN A 29 -4.93 9.89 -5.78
C GLN A 29 -5.47 8.46 -5.85
N GLY A 30 -6.78 8.30 -5.71
CA GLY A 30 -7.45 7.01 -5.84
C GLY A 30 -8.22 6.58 -4.59
N ILE A 31 -8.59 5.31 -4.57
CA ILE A 31 -9.38 4.68 -3.51
C ILE A 31 -8.45 3.86 -2.63
N VAL A 32 -8.60 4.00 -1.31
CA VAL A 32 -7.93 3.11 -0.35
C VAL A 32 -8.74 1.84 -0.22
N LEU A 33 -8.13 0.71 -0.59
CA LEU A 33 -8.74 -0.61 -0.50
C LEU A 33 -8.69 -1.12 0.94
N PRO A 34 -9.65 -1.98 1.36
CA PRO A 34 -9.61 -2.62 2.67
C PRO A 34 -8.29 -3.34 2.94
N GLU A 35 -7.85 -3.38 4.20
CA GLU A 35 -6.63 -4.13 4.56
C GLU A 35 -6.69 -5.58 4.08
N MET A 36 -5.64 -6.02 3.39
CA MET A 36 -5.52 -7.39 2.90
C MET A 36 -4.10 -7.93 3.05
N LYS A 37 -3.97 -9.25 2.91
CA LYS A 37 -2.69 -9.94 2.97
C LYS A 37 -2.11 -10.14 1.56
N LEU A 38 -1.16 -9.30 1.19
CA LEU A 38 -0.46 -9.35 -0.10
C LEU A 38 1.01 -9.65 0.11
N LEU A 39 1.57 -10.60 -0.65
CA LEU A 39 2.97 -11.01 -0.53
C LEU A 39 3.37 -11.39 0.93
N GLY A 40 2.42 -11.92 1.69
CA GLY A 40 2.60 -12.27 3.10
C GLY A 40 2.55 -11.09 4.08
N ARG A 41 2.27 -9.88 3.62
CA ARG A 41 2.22 -8.63 4.39
C ARG A 41 0.80 -8.10 4.50
N ARG A 42 0.47 -7.48 5.63
CA ARG A 42 -0.81 -6.76 5.80
C ARG A 42 -0.65 -5.33 5.33
N ILE A 43 -1.44 -4.93 4.35
CA ILE A 43 -1.33 -3.64 3.69
C ILE A 43 -2.71 -3.21 3.19
N SER A 44 -2.91 -1.89 3.11
CA SER A 44 -4.00 -1.27 2.37
C SER A 44 -3.40 -0.63 1.12
N LEU A 45 -3.87 -1.00 -0.06
CA LEU A 45 -3.42 -0.40 -1.32
C LEU A 45 -4.21 0.86 -1.61
N VAL A 46 -3.54 1.86 -2.20
CA VAL A 46 -4.19 3.02 -2.80
C VAL A 46 -4.14 2.85 -4.30
N ALA A 47 -5.31 2.76 -4.91
CA ALA A 47 -5.47 2.36 -6.30
C ALA A 47 -6.32 3.37 -7.06
N GLN A 48 -5.85 3.78 -8.22
CA GLN A 48 -6.55 4.68 -9.12
C GLN A 48 -7.10 3.90 -10.31
N LEU A 49 -8.42 3.92 -10.50
CA LEU A 49 -9.06 3.39 -11.69
C LEU A 49 -8.68 4.24 -12.91
N MET A 50 -8.31 3.59 -14.01
CA MET A 50 -8.01 4.22 -15.30
C MET A 50 -9.26 4.13 -16.18
N PRO A 51 -10.03 5.24 -16.37
CA PRO A 51 -11.36 5.18 -16.98
C PRO A 51 -11.36 4.60 -18.40
N ASP A 52 -10.38 4.97 -19.23
CA ASP A 52 -10.31 4.52 -20.62
C ASP A 52 -10.10 2.99 -20.71
N ALA A 53 -9.15 2.46 -19.94
CA ALA A 53 -8.87 1.03 -19.89
C ALA A 53 -10.02 0.24 -19.22
N HIS A 54 -10.67 0.83 -18.22
CA HIS A 54 -11.87 0.25 -17.61
C HIS A 54 -13.03 0.16 -18.62
N ALA A 55 -13.29 1.23 -19.38
CA ALA A 55 -14.32 1.26 -20.41
C ALA A 55 -14.03 0.25 -21.53
N GLU A 56 -12.77 0.17 -22.00
CA GLU A 56 -12.35 -0.85 -22.97
C GLU A 56 -12.66 -2.27 -22.47
N ARG A 57 -12.29 -2.57 -21.23
CA ARG A 57 -12.57 -3.88 -20.62
C ARG A 57 -14.05 -4.19 -20.54
N ILE A 58 -14.90 -3.24 -20.14
CA ILE A 58 -16.35 -3.43 -20.13
C ILE A 58 -16.86 -3.75 -21.53
N CYS A 59 -16.47 -2.95 -22.53
CA CYS A 59 -16.89 -3.15 -23.92
C CYS A 59 -16.47 -4.50 -24.48
N LEU A 60 -15.29 -5.00 -24.08
CA LEU A 60 -14.74 -6.28 -24.53
C LEU A 60 -15.11 -7.47 -23.60
N GLY A 61 -15.90 -7.25 -22.54
CA GLY A 61 -16.28 -8.30 -21.58
C GLY A 61 -15.11 -8.88 -20.78
N GLN A 62 -14.06 -8.08 -20.54
CA GLN A 62 -12.84 -8.51 -19.86
C GLN A 62 -12.92 -8.23 -18.35
N ALA A 63 -13.24 -9.26 -17.57
CA ALA A 63 -13.24 -9.21 -16.11
C ALA A 63 -11.81 -9.10 -15.54
N PRO A 64 -11.66 -8.71 -14.25
CA PRO A 64 -10.40 -8.88 -13.53
C PRO A 64 -9.94 -10.35 -13.52
N GLU A 65 -8.64 -10.59 -13.63
CA GLU A 65 -8.04 -11.94 -13.52
C GLU A 65 -7.11 -12.00 -12.31
N VAL A 66 -7.49 -12.76 -11.28
CA VAL A 66 -6.78 -12.80 -10.00
C VAL A 66 -5.87 -14.02 -9.84
N ASP A 67 -5.91 -14.97 -10.78
CA ASP A 67 -4.95 -16.07 -10.82
C ASP A 67 -3.56 -15.54 -11.20
N ARG A 68 -2.65 -15.62 -10.22
CA ARG A 68 -1.29 -15.11 -10.36
C ARG A 68 -0.51 -15.85 -11.47
N ALA A 69 -0.77 -17.14 -11.68
CA ALA A 69 -0.07 -17.91 -12.70
C ALA A 69 -0.47 -17.44 -14.11
N THR A 70 -1.77 -17.26 -14.33
CA THR A 70 -2.32 -16.71 -15.58
C THR A 70 -1.77 -15.32 -15.85
N VAL A 71 -1.87 -14.39 -14.89
CA VAL A 71 -1.38 -13.01 -15.08
C VAL A 71 0.14 -12.96 -15.30
N ALA A 72 0.90 -13.86 -14.72
CA ALA A 72 2.35 -13.93 -14.92
C ALA A 72 2.74 -14.24 -16.37
N THR A 73 1.86 -14.86 -17.16
CA THR A 73 2.11 -15.09 -18.60
C THR A 73 1.90 -13.83 -19.45
N TRP A 74 1.14 -12.84 -18.95
CA TRP A 74 0.77 -11.65 -19.72
C TRP A 74 1.93 -10.70 -19.97
N VAL A 75 2.99 -10.80 -19.18
CA VAL A 75 4.21 -9.99 -19.36
C VAL A 75 5.17 -10.62 -20.37
N TRP A 76 4.84 -11.79 -20.92
CA TRP A 76 5.65 -12.40 -21.96
C TRP A 76 5.44 -11.67 -23.30
N PRO A 77 6.51 -11.48 -24.10
CA PRO A 77 6.42 -10.74 -25.37
C PRO A 77 5.36 -11.27 -26.34
N GLU A 78 5.07 -12.57 -26.30
CA GLU A 78 4.09 -13.27 -27.14
C GLU A 78 2.65 -12.82 -26.88
N PHE A 79 2.39 -12.22 -25.72
CA PHE A 79 1.08 -11.73 -25.29
C PHE A 79 0.94 -10.21 -25.39
N ASN A 80 1.95 -9.50 -25.89
CA ASN A 80 1.88 -8.05 -26.10
C ASN A 80 0.70 -7.70 -27.03
N GLY A 81 -0.16 -6.78 -26.55
CA GLY A 81 -1.36 -6.34 -27.27
C GLY A 81 -2.48 -7.38 -27.36
N ARG A 82 -2.35 -8.53 -26.68
CA ARG A 82 -3.36 -9.61 -26.67
C ARG A 82 -4.01 -9.83 -25.31
N VAL A 83 -3.55 -9.10 -24.30
CA VAL A 83 -4.06 -9.19 -22.92
C VAL A 83 -4.86 -7.94 -22.58
N PRO A 84 -5.79 -8.01 -21.62
CA PRO A 84 -6.56 -6.85 -21.20
C PRO A 84 -5.67 -5.65 -20.86
N ALA A 85 -6.07 -4.43 -21.23
CA ALA A 85 -5.36 -3.21 -20.82
C ALA A 85 -5.37 -3.07 -19.29
N PRO A 86 -4.31 -2.62 -18.60
CA PRO A 86 -4.32 -2.45 -17.15
C PRO A 86 -5.34 -1.38 -16.74
N ALA A 87 -6.40 -1.78 -16.03
CA ALA A 87 -7.49 -0.86 -15.65
C ALA A 87 -7.22 -0.07 -14.36
N VAL A 88 -6.14 -0.37 -13.64
CA VAL A 88 -5.81 0.25 -12.36
C VAL A 88 -4.33 0.59 -12.29
N ARG A 89 -4.03 1.75 -11.71
CA ARG A 89 -2.69 2.16 -11.28
C ARG A 89 -2.60 2.05 -9.76
N ILE A 90 -1.62 1.29 -9.25
CA ILE A 90 -1.30 1.27 -7.82
C ILE A 90 -0.46 2.50 -7.50
N VAL A 91 -1.02 3.41 -6.70
CA VAL A 91 -0.37 4.67 -6.31
C VAL A 91 0.51 4.45 -5.08
N GLY A 92 0.02 3.71 -4.09
CA GLY A 92 0.79 3.45 -2.89
C GLY A 92 0.29 2.27 -2.05
N ALA A 93 1.09 1.94 -1.04
CA ALA A 93 0.86 0.86 -0.11
C ALA A 93 1.02 1.37 1.33
N ILE A 94 -0.02 1.24 2.16
CA ILE A 94 -0.04 1.75 3.53
C ILE A 94 -0.09 0.60 4.52
N ALA A 95 0.89 0.56 5.44
CA ALA A 95 0.90 -0.37 6.57
C ALA A 95 0.47 0.34 7.85
N VAL A 96 -0.70 0.02 8.40
CA VAL A 96 -1.09 0.50 9.74
C VAL A 96 -0.54 -0.46 10.79
N ALA A 97 0.31 0.02 11.70
CA ALA A 97 1.01 -0.86 12.63
C ALA A 97 1.13 -0.28 14.05
N ARG A 98 1.06 -1.19 15.03
CA ARG A 98 1.26 -0.88 16.45
C ARG A 98 2.74 -0.80 16.85
N HIS A 99 3.64 -1.18 15.94
CA HIS A 99 5.08 -1.16 16.14
C HIS A 99 5.77 -0.86 14.80
N TRP A 100 6.74 0.05 14.80
CA TRP A 100 7.44 0.49 13.58
C TRP A 100 8.17 -0.62 12.81
N ARG A 101 8.85 -1.56 13.49
CA ARG A 101 9.45 -2.76 12.87
C ARG A 101 8.44 -3.53 12.02
N THR A 102 7.23 -3.76 12.55
CA THR A 102 6.14 -4.42 11.80
C THR A 102 5.68 -3.56 10.62
N GLY A 103 5.54 -2.25 10.82
CA GLY A 103 5.22 -1.29 9.74
C GLY A 103 6.21 -1.38 8.58
N LEU A 104 7.52 -1.33 8.85
CA LEU A 104 8.56 -1.49 7.83
C LEU A 104 8.54 -2.86 7.15
N ILE A 105 8.41 -3.94 7.92
CA ILE A 105 8.33 -5.31 7.38
C ILE A 105 7.16 -5.43 6.39
N ASN A 106 6.05 -4.76 6.65
CA ASN A 106 4.88 -4.76 5.79
C ASN A 106 5.02 -3.84 4.58
N ALA A 107 5.53 -2.61 4.76
CA ALA A 107 5.55 -1.58 3.73
C ALA A 107 6.71 -1.75 2.72
N VAL A 108 7.93 -2.07 3.20
CA VAL A 108 9.14 -2.07 2.37
C VAL A 108 9.05 -2.97 1.12
N PRO A 109 8.45 -4.17 1.15
CA PRO A 109 8.33 -5.02 -0.05
C PRO A 109 7.56 -4.36 -1.21
N PHE A 110 6.71 -3.37 -0.93
CA PHE A 110 5.91 -2.68 -1.95
C PHE A 110 6.64 -1.52 -2.62
N LEU A 111 7.78 -1.09 -2.07
CA LEU A 111 8.65 -0.06 -2.66
C LEU A 111 9.25 -0.45 -4.02
N ARG A 112 9.04 -1.69 -4.48
CA ARG A 112 9.34 -2.11 -5.84
C ARG A 112 8.24 -1.71 -6.83
N TYR A 113 6.99 -1.64 -6.37
CA TYR A 113 5.81 -1.50 -7.23
C TYR A 113 5.16 -0.12 -7.14
N CYS A 114 5.11 0.47 -5.96
CA CYS A 114 4.46 1.76 -5.70
C CYS A 114 5.17 2.50 -4.55
N ASP A 115 4.69 3.69 -4.18
CA ASP A 115 5.16 4.36 -2.96
C ASP A 115 4.67 3.60 -1.73
N ALA A 116 5.36 3.73 -0.61
CA ALA A 116 5.01 3.00 0.60
C ALA A 116 4.99 3.93 1.81
N ALA A 117 4.00 3.73 2.67
CA ALA A 117 3.83 4.47 3.91
C ALA A 117 3.54 3.52 5.06
N MET A 118 3.80 3.97 6.29
CA MET A 118 3.27 3.35 7.49
C MET A 118 2.57 4.38 8.36
N VAL A 119 1.52 3.95 9.05
CA VAL A 119 0.84 4.75 10.07
C VAL A 119 1.15 4.16 11.43
N LEU A 120 1.64 4.99 12.35
CA LEU A 120 2.01 4.61 13.70
C LEU A 120 1.22 5.42 14.72
N PRO A 121 0.77 4.82 15.83
CA PRO A 121 0.14 5.58 16.90
C PRO A 121 1.15 6.52 17.57
N MET A 122 0.67 7.66 18.07
CA MET A 122 1.51 8.66 18.76
C MET A 122 2.35 8.07 19.89
N SER A 123 1.85 7.05 20.61
CA SER A 123 2.58 6.34 21.67
C SER A 123 3.87 5.66 21.19
N VAL A 124 3.99 5.33 19.90
CA VAL A 124 5.21 4.80 19.29
C VAL A 124 6.14 5.93 18.85
N VAL A 125 5.57 6.99 18.28
CA VAL A 125 6.30 8.12 17.66
C VAL A 125 7.04 8.98 18.70
N ILE A 126 6.53 9.09 19.93
CA ILE A 126 7.17 9.88 20.99
C ILE A 126 8.34 9.17 21.70
N THR A 127 8.75 7.99 21.23
CA THR A 127 9.79 7.19 21.88
C THR A 127 11.18 7.49 21.37
N ASN A 128 12.21 7.26 22.19
CA ASN A 128 13.60 7.34 21.73
C ASN A 128 13.93 6.28 20.67
N ASP A 129 13.30 5.09 20.74
CA ASP A 129 13.46 4.05 19.71
C ASP A 129 12.93 4.53 18.34
N TYR A 130 11.86 5.33 18.32
CA TYR A 130 11.40 5.95 17.07
C TYR A 130 12.46 6.86 16.44
N LEU A 131 13.01 7.79 17.23
CA LEU A 131 14.00 8.76 16.74
C LEU A 131 15.31 8.11 16.30
N VAL A 132 15.83 7.18 17.10
CA VAL A 132 17.15 6.58 16.87
C VAL A 132 17.09 5.43 15.87
N ASN A 133 15.98 4.68 15.83
CA ASN A 133 15.89 3.45 15.06
C ASN A 133 14.88 3.48 13.91
N CYS A 134 13.68 4.05 14.12
CA CYS A 134 12.64 4.06 13.09
C CYS A 134 12.95 5.08 11.99
N LEU A 135 13.10 6.36 12.34
CA LEU A 135 13.26 7.44 11.37
C LEU A 135 14.43 7.23 10.39
N PRO A 136 15.65 6.86 10.84
CA PRO A 136 16.76 6.66 9.91
C PRO A 136 16.51 5.51 8.94
N ARG A 137 15.88 4.41 9.39
CA ARG A 137 15.58 3.26 8.54
C ARG A 137 14.47 3.56 7.55
N ALA A 138 13.39 4.20 7.99
CA ALA A 138 12.30 4.61 7.09
C ALA A 138 12.81 5.56 6.01
N ARG A 139 13.66 6.53 6.38
CA ARG A 139 14.33 7.42 5.41
C ARG A 139 15.25 6.67 4.46
N ALA A 140 16.04 5.72 4.95
CA ALA A 140 16.94 4.92 4.11
C ALA A 140 16.18 4.06 3.08
N TYR A 141 15.03 3.50 3.47
CA TYR A 141 14.17 2.76 2.54
C TYR A 141 13.34 3.70 1.64
N GLY A 142 13.03 4.91 2.08
CA GLY A 142 12.11 5.82 1.39
C GLY A 142 10.64 5.62 1.76
N VAL A 143 10.35 4.98 2.91
CA VAL A 143 8.98 4.76 3.40
C VAL A 143 8.49 6.01 4.14
N ALA A 144 7.30 6.49 3.80
CA ALA A 144 6.64 7.58 4.50
C ALA A 144 6.14 7.15 5.89
N ILE A 145 6.08 8.08 6.84
CA ILE A 145 5.54 7.84 8.18
C ILE A 145 4.49 8.90 8.50
N ALA A 146 3.29 8.45 8.85
CA ALA A 146 2.27 9.27 9.46
C ALA A 146 2.07 8.87 10.93
N SER A 147 1.93 9.87 11.80
CA SER A 147 1.58 9.69 13.20
C SER A 147 0.07 9.84 13.39
N ALA A 148 -0.57 8.87 14.05
CA ALA A 148 -2.00 8.89 14.34
C ALA A 148 -2.26 9.45 15.75
N SER A 149 -2.97 10.58 15.79
CA SER A 149 -3.46 11.20 17.03
C SER A 149 -4.65 10.41 17.60
N PRO A 150 -5.13 10.69 18.83
CA PRO A 150 -6.40 10.14 19.30
C PRO A 150 -7.53 10.54 18.34
N GLY A 151 -8.03 9.58 17.55
CA GLY A 151 -8.98 9.80 16.45
C GLY A 151 -8.49 9.25 15.10
N PRO A 152 -9.20 9.54 14.00
CA PRO A 152 -8.81 9.09 12.65
C PRO A 152 -7.78 10.02 11.98
N GLU A 153 -7.49 11.17 12.59
CA GLU A 153 -6.55 12.14 12.04
C GLU A 153 -5.11 11.65 12.15
N VAL A 154 -4.37 11.86 11.07
CA VAL A 154 -2.95 11.56 10.99
C VAL A 154 -2.18 12.81 10.61
N ARG A 155 -0.90 12.85 10.97
CA ARG A 155 0.04 13.91 10.59
C ARG A 155 1.28 13.28 9.99
N MET A 156 1.72 13.75 8.83
CA MET A 156 3.00 13.32 8.26
C MET A 156 4.19 13.71 9.15
N ASP A 157 4.96 12.71 9.57
CA ASP A 157 6.26 12.90 10.21
C ASP A 157 7.41 12.82 9.20
N LEU A 158 7.25 11.97 8.17
CA LEU A 158 8.21 11.76 7.10
C LEU A 158 7.45 11.54 5.77
N PRO A 159 7.64 12.36 4.72
CA PRO A 159 6.86 12.28 3.48
C PRO A 159 7.20 11.08 2.58
N GLY A 160 8.24 10.30 2.89
CA GLY A 160 8.75 9.24 2.01
C GLY A 160 9.57 9.78 0.84
N ARG A 161 10.02 8.89 -0.07
CA ARG A 161 10.72 9.27 -1.30
C ARG A 161 9.73 9.21 -2.49
N ALA A 162 9.51 10.34 -3.16
CA ALA A 162 8.62 10.43 -4.33
C ALA A 162 9.35 10.22 -5.67
N ASP A 163 10.66 10.48 -5.74
CA ASP A 163 11.42 10.40 -6.99
C ASP A 163 11.95 8.98 -7.25
N ARG A 164 11.04 8.03 -7.53
CA ARG A 164 11.41 6.67 -7.95
C ARG A 164 11.28 6.51 -9.45
N VAL A 165 12.30 5.90 -10.07
CA VAL A 165 12.15 5.35 -11.42
C VAL A 165 11.21 4.14 -11.32
N PRO A 166 10.07 4.12 -12.03
CA PRO A 166 9.21 2.95 -12.05
C PRO A 166 10.00 1.74 -12.55
N ALA A 167 9.92 0.63 -11.83
CA ALA A 167 10.46 -0.63 -12.34
C ALA A 167 9.62 -1.10 -13.54
N ASP A 168 10.23 -1.88 -14.43
CA ASP A 168 9.49 -2.54 -15.51
C ASP A 168 8.33 -3.36 -14.93
N VAL A 169 7.20 -3.35 -15.64
CA VAL A 169 6.00 -4.07 -15.22
C VAL A 169 6.26 -5.56 -15.33
N ASP A 170 6.31 -6.24 -14.19
CA ASP A 170 6.39 -7.68 -14.11
C ASP A 170 5.04 -8.33 -13.76
N GLY A 171 5.00 -9.67 -13.80
CA GLY A 171 3.78 -10.41 -13.52
C GLY A 171 3.21 -10.15 -12.12
N THR A 172 4.05 -9.78 -11.14
CA THR A 172 3.57 -9.45 -9.79
C THR A 172 2.94 -8.06 -9.76
N HIS A 173 3.56 -7.06 -10.39
CA HIS A 173 2.97 -5.73 -10.56
C HIS A 173 1.62 -5.85 -11.27
N ARG A 174 1.58 -6.61 -12.36
CA ARG A 174 0.35 -6.79 -13.13
C ARG A 174 -0.75 -7.45 -12.31
N TRP A 175 -0.42 -8.53 -11.59
CA TRP A 175 -1.36 -9.23 -10.71
C TRP A 175 -1.88 -8.36 -9.57
N LEU A 176 -1.03 -7.53 -8.95
CA LEU A 176 -1.48 -6.56 -7.95
C LEU A 176 -2.52 -5.59 -8.52
N GLY A 177 -2.34 -5.16 -9.78
CA GLY A 177 -3.31 -4.32 -10.49
C GLY A 177 -4.66 -5.02 -10.71
N GLU A 178 -4.66 -6.30 -11.09
CA GLU A 178 -5.90 -7.07 -11.26
C GLU A 178 -6.64 -7.29 -9.95
N LEU A 179 -5.93 -7.63 -8.86
CA LEU A 179 -6.51 -7.73 -7.52
C LEU A 179 -7.14 -6.41 -7.07
N ALA A 180 -6.43 -5.30 -7.27
CA ALA A 180 -6.96 -3.99 -6.93
C ALA A 180 -8.19 -3.65 -7.77
N TYR A 181 -8.19 -4.03 -9.05
CA TYR A 181 -9.33 -3.82 -9.94
C TYR A 181 -10.56 -4.62 -9.50
N GLU A 182 -10.40 -5.90 -9.15
CA GLU A 182 -11.48 -6.72 -8.58
C GLU A 182 -12.09 -6.07 -7.34
N GLN A 183 -11.26 -5.60 -6.40
CA GLN A 183 -11.73 -4.95 -5.17
C GLN A 183 -12.46 -3.63 -5.45
N ILE A 184 -12.00 -2.83 -6.41
CA ILE A 184 -12.69 -1.60 -6.81
C ILE A 184 -14.07 -1.93 -7.39
N LEU A 185 -14.16 -2.95 -8.26
CA LEU A 185 -15.44 -3.34 -8.85
C LEU A 185 -16.41 -3.97 -7.83
N ALA A 186 -15.90 -4.67 -6.82
CA ALA A 186 -16.73 -5.25 -5.76
C ALA A 186 -17.27 -4.20 -4.77
N ALA A 187 -16.63 -3.03 -4.69
CA ALA A 187 -17.03 -1.93 -3.83
C ALA A 187 -17.93 -0.88 -4.52
N ALA A 188 -18.09 -0.98 -5.86
CA ALA A 188 -18.93 -0.11 -6.68
C ALA A 188 -20.37 -0.64 -6.76
#